data_AF-A0AAW1KRJ5-F1
#
_entry.id   AF-A0AAW1KRJ5-F1
#
_cell.length_a   1.000
_cell.length_b   1.000
_cell.length_c   1.000
_cell.angle_alpha   90.00
_cell.angle_beta   90.00
_cell.angle_gamma   90.00
#
_symmetry.space_group_name_H-M   'P 1'
#
loop_
_entity.id
_entity.type
_entity.pdbx_description
1 polymer ?
#
loop_
_entity_poly.entity_id
_entity_poly.type
_entity_poly.pdbx_seq_one_letter_code
_entity_poly.pdbx_strand_id
1 'polypeptide(L)'
;MFVSLFCTLRQVSSDVKKWHPAKADRGFTFLQYNLTIAYHRTNLLARYGRWSPNASGGLLESLGYKDGYRVDVDVPDSKWAEAPSFHDVVIFNTGHWWVAPAKFDPVKSPMLFFKDGMPVMPPTTPDIGLDMVLQHMMTYVDSKMRPGGIKVFRTQSPRHFEGGDWDQGGSCPRVKPLFPEEVRQLFSLENNGTNVEARSINIHLEKAMKGSSFHILNITHMSEYRADAHPAKAGGKKHDDCMHWCLPGLTDTWNDLFVSYLYTIKSHH
;
A
#
# COMPACT_ATOMS: atom_id res chain seq x y z
N MET A 1 9.24 5.67 -1.74
CA MET A 1 9.20 6.42 -0.47
C MET A 1 10.31 6.00 0.49
N PHE A 2 10.28 4.82 1.14
CA PHE A 2 11.32 4.42 2.12
C PHE A 2 12.77 4.52 1.59
N VAL A 3 13.06 3.91 0.43
CA VAL A 3 14.42 3.92 -0.13
C VAL A 3 14.86 5.34 -0.49
N SER A 4 13.96 6.14 -1.09
CA SER A 4 14.19 7.57 -1.34
C SER A 4 14.53 8.32 -0.04
N LEU A 5 13.75 8.13 1.02
CA LEU A 5 13.97 8.80 2.31
C LEU A 5 15.33 8.43 2.89
N PHE A 6 15.69 7.15 2.84
CA PHE A 6 17.02 6.68 3.23
C PHE A 6 18.11 7.37 2.41
N CYS A 7 18.00 7.41 1.09
CA CYS A 7 18.97 8.06 0.20
C CYS A 7 19.11 9.55 0.51
N THR A 8 18.02 10.28 0.73
CA THR A 8 18.06 11.71 1.10
C THR A 8 18.78 11.92 2.43
N LEU A 9 18.43 11.15 3.48
CA LEU A 9 19.07 11.27 4.79
C LEU A 9 20.56 10.88 4.75
N ARG A 10 20.93 9.94 3.88
CA ARG A 10 22.33 9.54 3.66
C ARG A 10 23.21 10.64 3.07
N GLN A 11 22.64 11.65 2.43
CA GLN A 11 23.41 12.79 1.92
C GLN A 11 23.89 13.72 3.04
N VAL A 12 23.16 13.77 4.16
CA VAL A 12 23.49 14.65 5.30
C VAL A 12 24.21 13.93 6.43
N SER A 13 24.09 12.59 6.52
CA SER A 13 24.71 11.81 7.59
C SER A 13 25.32 10.50 7.08
N SER A 14 26.64 10.38 7.25
CA SER A 14 27.42 9.21 6.85
C SER A 14 27.41 8.09 7.89
N ASP A 15 27.12 8.39 9.16
CA ASP A 15 27.18 7.44 10.28
C ASP A 15 25.85 6.72 10.49
N VAL A 16 25.74 5.53 9.91
CA VAL A 16 24.49 4.77 9.84
C VAL A 16 24.72 3.31 10.20
N LYS A 17 23.90 2.81 11.13
CA LYS A 17 23.86 1.40 11.53
C LYS A 17 22.65 0.72 10.91
N LYS A 18 22.85 -0.44 10.26
CA LYS A 18 21.75 -1.30 9.80
C LYS A 18 21.14 -2.02 11.00
N TRP A 19 19.82 -1.88 11.18
CA TRP A 19 19.09 -2.52 12.27
C TRP A 19 17.61 -2.65 11.92
N HIS A 20 17.00 -3.80 12.24
CA HIS A 20 15.62 -4.13 11.85
C HIS A 20 14.71 -4.20 13.10
N PRO A 21 14.25 -3.06 13.64
CA PRO A 21 13.36 -3.06 14.79
C PRO A 21 11.97 -3.60 14.45
N ALA A 22 11.25 -4.11 15.46
CA ALA A 22 9.82 -4.46 15.36
C ALA A 22 9.47 -5.34 14.13
N LYS A 23 10.33 -6.30 13.80
CA LYS A 23 10.19 -7.21 12.64
C LYS A 23 10.21 -6.53 11.27
N ALA A 24 10.83 -5.35 11.16
CA ALA A 24 11.02 -4.67 9.88
C ALA A 24 11.79 -5.54 8.88
N ASP A 25 11.44 -5.44 7.60
CA ASP A 25 12.17 -6.04 6.47
C ASP A 25 13.49 -5.30 6.22
N ARG A 26 13.46 -3.96 6.40
CA ARG A 26 14.62 -3.08 6.28
C ARG A 26 14.60 -2.04 7.38
N GLY A 27 15.76 -1.64 7.87
CA GLY A 27 15.84 -0.53 8.81
C GLY A 27 17.27 -0.03 9.01
N PHE A 28 17.35 1.24 9.35
CA PHE A 28 18.61 1.97 9.50
C PHE A 28 18.47 3.00 10.62
N THR A 29 19.50 3.11 11.45
CA THR A 29 19.62 4.13 12.49
C THR A 29 20.74 5.09 12.12
N PHE A 30 20.40 6.37 11.97
CA PHE A 30 21.32 7.47 11.79
C PHE A 30 21.82 7.92 13.16
N LEU A 31 23.05 7.55 13.51
CA LEU A 31 23.54 7.61 14.90
C LEU A 31 23.63 9.04 15.43
N GLN A 32 24.04 9.98 14.58
CA GLN A 32 24.16 11.41 14.93
C GLN A 32 22.84 12.03 15.39
N TYR A 33 21.72 11.56 14.86
CA TYR A 33 20.39 12.09 15.14
C TYR A 33 19.54 11.18 16.02
N ASN A 34 20.06 10.00 16.37
CA ASN A 34 19.29 8.92 16.97
C ASN A 34 17.97 8.64 16.22
N LEU A 35 17.99 8.78 14.89
CA LEU A 35 16.81 8.62 14.04
C LEU A 35 16.81 7.21 13.45
N THR A 36 15.77 6.43 13.72
CA THR A 36 15.57 5.12 13.08
C THR A 36 14.46 5.20 12.06
N ILE A 37 14.73 4.74 10.84
CA ILE A 37 13.72 4.51 9.81
C ILE A 37 13.60 3.02 9.53
N ALA A 38 12.39 2.54 9.31
CA ALA A 38 12.12 1.14 9.04
C ALA A 38 11.06 0.95 7.94
N TYR A 39 11.16 -0.18 7.24
CA TYR A 39 10.18 -0.63 6.26
C TYR A 39 9.63 -1.98 6.68
N HIS A 40 8.33 -2.03 6.95
CA HIS A 40 7.61 -3.25 7.29
C HIS A 40 6.86 -3.72 6.05
N ARG A 41 7.30 -4.84 5.45
CA ARG A 41 6.72 -5.32 4.21
C ARG A 41 5.41 -6.07 4.47
N THR A 42 4.31 -5.46 4.08
CA THR A 42 2.99 -6.10 4.03
C THR A 42 2.24 -5.61 2.79
N ASN A 43 1.34 -6.43 2.25
CA ASN A 43 0.61 -6.10 1.01
C ASN A 43 -0.86 -5.80 1.24
N LEU A 44 -1.46 -6.44 2.26
CA LEU A 44 -2.88 -6.32 2.58
C LEU A 44 -3.11 -5.67 3.94
N LEU A 45 -2.08 -5.40 4.74
CA LEU A 45 -2.14 -4.99 6.16
C LEU A 45 -2.73 -6.07 7.10
N ALA A 46 -3.62 -6.94 6.62
CA ALA A 46 -4.11 -8.10 7.33
C ALA A 46 -3.22 -9.34 7.14
N ARG A 47 -3.29 -10.26 8.11
CA ARG A 47 -2.72 -11.61 7.99
C ARG A 47 -3.39 -12.32 6.82
N TYR A 48 -2.57 -12.86 5.92
CA TYR A 48 -3.07 -13.66 4.81
C TYR A 48 -2.13 -14.82 4.47
N GLY A 49 -2.68 -15.86 3.88
CA GLY A 49 -1.95 -17.07 3.48
C GLY A 49 -2.75 -17.94 2.53
N ARG A 50 -2.13 -19.00 2.01
CA ARG A 50 -2.88 -19.98 1.20
C ARG A 50 -3.95 -20.63 2.06
N TRP A 51 -5.14 -20.77 1.48
CA TRP A 51 -6.23 -21.55 2.06
C TRP A 51 -6.40 -22.83 1.24
N SER A 52 -6.57 -23.94 1.92
CA SER A 52 -6.87 -25.23 1.32
C SER A 52 -8.07 -25.86 2.04
N PRO A 53 -8.90 -26.62 1.32
CA PRO A 53 -10.11 -27.22 1.89
C PRO A 53 -9.75 -28.22 3.00
N ASN A 54 -10.63 -28.30 3.99
CA ASN A 54 -10.56 -29.33 5.02
C ASN A 54 -11.19 -30.64 4.50
N ALA A 55 -10.57 -31.77 4.82
CA ALA A 55 -11.09 -33.11 4.48
C ALA A 55 -12.46 -33.39 5.11
N SER A 56 -12.79 -32.78 6.26
CA SER A 56 -14.12 -32.88 6.87
C SER A 56 -15.18 -31.98 6.23
N GLY A 57 -14.80 -31.18 5.22
CA GLY A 57 -15.64 -30.13 4.64
C GLY A 57 -15.82 -28.91 5.54
N GLY A 58 -16.54 -27.92 5.02
CA GLY A 58 -16.81 -26.63 5.66
C GLY A 58 -17.73 -25.77 4.78
N LEU A 59 -18.08 -24.57 5.25
CA LEU A 59 -18.98 -23.66 4.52
C LEU A 59 -18.43 -23.23 3.16
N LEU A 60 -17.10 -23.09 3.02
CA LEU A 60 -16.50 -22.66 1.76
C LEU A 60 -16.44 -23.84 0.77
N GLU A 61 -16.16 -25.04 1.27
CA GLU A 61 -16.15 -26.28 0.48
C GLU A 61 -17.55 -26.61 -0.04
N SER A 62 -18.60 -26.40 0.76
CA SER A 62 -20.00 -26.61 0.30
C SER A 62 -20.43 -25.61 -0.77
N LEU A 63 -19.77 -24.45 -0.85
CA LEU A 63 -19.91 -23.47 -1.93
C LEU A 63 -18.99 -23.75 -3.13
N GLY A 64 -18.21 -24.83 -3.09
CA GLY A 64 -17.37 -25.28 -4.19
C GLY A 64 -15.98 -24.66 -4.25
N TYR A 65 -15.54 -23.92 -3.22
CA TYR A 65 -14.16 -23.42 -3.16
C TYR A 65 -13.18 -24.59 -2.94
N LYS A 66 -12.16 -24.66 -3.79
CA LYS A 66 -11.14 -25.73 -3.78
C LYS A 66 -9.73 -25.24 -3.48
N ASP A 67 -9.49 -23.94 -3.62
CA ASP A 67 -8.24 -23.25 -3.34
C ASP A 67 -8.56 -21.76 -3.13
N GLY A 68 -7.65 -21.01 -2.51
CA GLY A 68 -7.82 -19.59 -2.28
C GLY A 68 -6.73 -18.99 -1.40
N TYR A 69 -7.00 -17.76 -0.96
CA TYR A 69 -6.17 -17.06 0.00
C TYR A 69 -7.02 -16.63 1.18
N ARG A 70 -6.76 -17.21 2.35
CA ARG A 70 -7.38 -16.76 3.60
C ARG A 70 -6.82 -15.38 3.94
N VAL A 71 -7.70 -14.44 4.21
CA VAL A 71 -7.39 -13.09 4.71
C VAL A 71 -8.17 -12.89 6.00
N ASP A 72 -7.47 -12.83 7.13
CA ASP A 72 -8.09 -12.59 8.44
C ASP A 72 -8.23 -11.08 8.65
N VAL A 73 -9.43 -10.55 8.41
CA VAL A 73 -9.64 -9.09 8.30
C VAL A 73 -9.42 -8.34 9.60
N ASP A 74 -9.50 -9.03 10.72
CA ASP A 74 -9.38 -8.56 12.09
C ASP A 74 -8.00 -8.84 12.71
N VAL A 75 -7.11 -9.52 11.99
CA VAL A 75 -5.77 -9.88 12.49
C VAL A 75 -4.70 -9.12 11.69
N PRO A 76 -3.92 -8.23 12.32
CA PRO A 76 -2.84 -7.52 11.62
C PRO A 76 -1.74 -8.50 11.18
N ASP A 77 -1.11 -8.21 10.04
CA ASP A 77 0.08 -8.95 9.60
C ASP A 77 1.21 -8.80 10.63
N SER A 78 1.78 -9.94 11.04
CA SER A 78 2.80 -10.00 12.08
C SER A 78 4.08 -9.22 11.74
N LYS A 79 4.30 -8.89 10.47
CA LYS A 79 5.44 -8.10 10.01
C LYS A 79 5.38 -6.62 10.40
N TRP A 80 4.20 -6.09 10.73
CA TRP A 80 4.04 -4.70 11.16
C TRP A 80 3.28 -4.54 12.47
N ALA A 81 2.67 -5.59 13.02
CA ALA A 81 1.86 -5.51 14.24
C ALA A 81 2.56 -4.82 15.43
N GLU A 82 3.89 -4.93 15.55
CA GLU A 82 4.69 -4.30 16.61
C GLU A 82 5.10 -2.84 16.30
N ALA A 83 4.95 -2.39 15.05
CA ALA A 83 5.38 -1.08 14.60
C ALA A 83 4.70 0.10 15.33
N PRO A 84 3.36 0.11 15.56
CA PRO A 84 2.69 1.21 16.26
C PRO A 84 3.19 1.42 17.70
N SER A 85 3.56 0.35 18.38
CA SER A 85 4.09 0.42 19.75
C SER A 85 5.58 0.74 19.81
N PHE A 86 6.28 0.80 18.68
CA PHE A 86 7.72 1.02 18.62
C PHE A 86 8.09 2.38 18.02
N HIS A 87 7.48 2.77 16.91
CA HIS A 87 7.83 3.99 16.18
C HIS A 87 6.99 5.20 16.59
N ASP A 88 7.60 6.38 16.53
CA ASP A 88 6.90 7.65 16.82
C ASP A 88 6.00 8.11 15.67
N VAL A 89 6.35 7.71 14.44
CA VAL A 89 5.58 7.99 13.22
C VAL A 89 5.43 6.71 12.41
N VAL A 90 4.21 6.36 12.01
CA VAL A 90 3.94 5.21 11.14
C VAL A 90 3.17 5.66 9.91
N ILE A 91 3.71 5.32 8.72
CA ILE A 91 3.09 5.59 7.43
C ILE A 91 2.59 4.27 6.84
N PHE A 92 1.28 4.13 6.72
CA PHE A 92 0.63 2.96 6.11
C PHE A 92 0.33 3.21 4.64
N ASN A 93 0.36 2.13 3.85
CA ASN A 93 -0.22 2.11 2.51
C ASN A 93 -0.63 0.68 2.14
N THR A 94 -1.64 0.55 1.28
CA THR A 94 -2.07 -0.71 0.66
C THR A 94 -2.83 -0.39 -0.63
N GLY A 95 -2.88 -1.32 -1.58
CA GLY A 95 -3.68 -1.09 -2.79
C GLY A 95 -3.48 -2.12 -3.88
N HIS A 96 -2.36 -2.11 -4.60
CA HIS A 96 -2.17 -2.91 -5.82
C HIS A 96 -2.60 -4.38 -5.72
N TRP A 97 -2.35 -5.05 -4.58
CA TRP A 97 -2.71 -6.46 -4.41
C TRP A 97 -4.22 -6.69 -4.24
N TRP A 98 -5.00 -5.71 -3.79
CA TRP A 98 -6.46 -5.81 -3.67
C TRP A 98 -7.19 -5.89 -5.01
N VAL A 99 -6.51 -5.48 -6.09
CA VAL A 99 -7.05 -5.38 -7.45
C VAL A 99 -6.13 -6.06 -8.46
N ALA A 100 -5.39 -7.09 -8.03
CA ALA A 100 -4.48 -7.85 -8.88
C ALA A 100 -5.01 -9.27 -9.14
N PRO A 101 -5.80 -9.50 -10.21
CA PRO A 101 -6.28 -10.84 -10.58
C PRO A 101 -5.14 -11.85 -10.79
N ALA A 102 -3.99 -11.38 -11.29
CA ALA A 102 -2.81 -12.23 -11.44
C ALA A 102 -2.24 -12.73 -10.10
N LYS A 103 -2.59 -12.08 -8.98
CA LYS A 103 -2.21 -12.52 -7.63
C LYS A 103 -3.34 -13.28 -6.94
N PHE A 104 -4.56 -12.78 -7.04
CA PHE A 104 -5.77 -13.36 -6.46
C PHE A 104 -6.82 -13.55 -7.57
N ASP A 105 -6.72 -14.67 -8.29
CA ASP A 105 -7.70 -14.99 -9.34
C ASP A 105 -9.09 -15.17 -8.71
N PRO A 106 -10.11 -14.42 -9.14
CA PRO A 106 -11.42 -14.40 -8.49
C PRO A 106 -12.18 -15.72 -8.57
N VAL A 107 -11.74 -16.67 -9.41
CA VAL A 107 -12.36 -17.98 -9.58
C VAL A 107 -11.45 -19.10 -9.10
N LYS A 108 -10.19 -19.10 -9.53
CA LYS A 108 -9.24 -20.20 -9.28
C LYS A 108 -8.62 -20.14 -7.88
N SER A 109 -8.32 -18.94 -7.40
CA SER A 109 -7.67 -18.74 -6.10
C SER A 109 -8.11 -17.42 -5.46
N PRO A 110 -9.40 -17.28 -5.13
CA PRO A 110 -9.97 -16.02 -4.67
C PRO A 110 -9.48 -15.64 -3.29
N MET A 111 -9.68 -14.37 -2.92
CA MET A 111 -9.56 -13.93 -1.53
C MET A 111 -10.77 -14.44 -0.74
N LEU A 112 -10.50 -15.13 0.35
CA LEU A 112 -11.49 -15.72 1.25
C LEU A 112 -11.32 -15.03 2.60
N PHE A 113 -12.31 -14.23 2.99
CA PHE A 113 -12.24 -13.40 4.18
C PHE A 113 -12.67 -14.16 5.43
N PHE A 114 -11.94 -13.96 6.52
CA PHE A 114 -12.20 -14.55 7.82
C PHE A 114 -12.24 -13.46 8.88
N LYS A 115 -13.10 -13.64 9.88
CA LYS A 115 -13.20 -12.81 11.08
C LYS A 115 -13.44 -13.71 12.28
N ASP A 116 -12.73 -13.47 13.39
CA ASP A 116 -12.79 -14.29 14.60
C ASP A 116 -12.55 -15.79 14.31
N GLY A 117 -11.69 -16.06 13.31
CA GLY A 117 -11.35 -17.41 12.87
C GLY A 117 -12.39 -18.10 11.96
N MET A 118 -13.54 -17.48 11.72
CA MET A 118 -14.63 -18.02 10.91
C MET A 118 -14.72 -17.34 9.54
N PRO A 119 -15.14 -18.06 8.47
CA PRO A 119 -15.33 -17.44 7.17
C PRO A 119 -16.44 -16.39 7.22
N VAL A 120 -16.21 -15.24 6.57
CA VAL A 120 -17.23 -14.20 6.39
C VAL A 120 -18.24 -14.68 5.36
N MET A 121 -19.53 -14.67 5.73
CA MET A 121 -20.61 -15.21 4.92
C MET A 121 -21.73 -14.17 4.69
N PRO A 122 -22.31 -14.10 3.48
CA PRO A 122 -21.86 -14.80 2.26
C PRO A 122 -20.45 -14.36 1.84
N PRO A 123 -19.72 -15.17 1.03
CA PRO A 123 -18.43 -14.77 0.51
C PRO A 123 -18.51 -13.40 -0.15
N THR A 124 -17.52 -12.56 0.15
CA THR A 124 -17.56 -11.14 -0.20
C THR A 124 -16.42 -10.76 -1.13
N THR A 125 -16.58 -9.62 -1.80
CA THR A 125 -15.65 -9.12 -2.79
C THR A 125 -14.45 -8.41 -2.14
N PRO A 126 -13.31 -8.27 -2.84
CA PRO A 126 -12.11 -7.63 -2.30
C PRO A 126 -12.30 -6.19 -1.80
N ASP A 127 -13.22 -5.42 -2.38
CA ASP A 127 -13.56 -4.06 -1.94
C ASP A 127 -14.20 -4.03 -0.56
N ILE A 128 -15.14 -4.94 -0.28
CA ILE A 128 -15.73 -5.09 1.07
C ILE A 128 -14.68 -5.63 2.05
N GLY A 129 -13.85 -6.58 1.61
CA GLY A 129 -12.73 -7.07 2.41
C GLY A 129 -11.73 -5.97 2.79
N LEU A 130 -11.43 -5.06 1.85
CA LEU A 130 -10.58 -3.90 2.09
C LEU A 130 -11.21 -2.97 3.14
N ASP A 131 -12.50 -2.66 3.03
CA ASP A 131 -13.23 -1.87 4.03
C ASP A 131 -13.11 -2.49 5.44
N MET A 132 -13.31 -3.81 5.56
CA MET A 132 -13.17 -4.52 6.84
C MET A 132 -11.75 -4.43 7.39
N VAL A 133 -10.74 -4.67 6.56
CA VAL A 133 -9.34 -4.59 6.98
C VAL A 133 -8.96 -3.18 7.43
N LEU A 134 -9.37 -2.15 6.68
CA LEU A 134 -9.10 -0.75 7.04
C LEU A 134 -9.75 -0.39 8.38
N GLN A 135 -10.99 -0.81 8.60
CA GLN A 135 -11.67 -0.57 9.88
C GLN A 135 -10.91 -1.23 11.04
N HIS A 136 -10.64 -2.53 10.93
CA HIS A 136 -10.01 -3.29 12.01
C HIS A 136 -8.55 -2.88 12.25
N MET A 137 -7.77 -2.60 11.20
CA MET A 137 -6.39 -2.14 11.34
C MET A 137 -6.33 -0.78 12.03
N MET A 138 -7.24 0.15 11.74
CA MET A 138 -7.25 1.47 12.38
C MET A 138 -7.55 1.36 13.87
N THR A 139 -8.57 0.57 14.23
CA THR A 139 -8.86 0.29 15.64
C THR A 139 -7.66 -0.37 16.33
N TYR A 140 -7.00 -1.32 15.66
CA TYR A 140 -5.79 -1.95 16.21
C TYR A 140 -4.67 -0.94 16.45
N VAL A 141 -4.34 -0.10 15.46
CA VAL A 141 -3.30 0.92 15.58
C VAL A 141 -3.65 1.91 16.67
N ASP A 142 -4.88 2.40 16.76
CA ASP A 142 -5.31 3.30 17.84
C ASP A 142 -5.11 2.70 19.23
N SER A 143 -5.34 1.40 19.39
CA SER A 143 -5.13 0.70 20.66
C SER A 143 -3.66 0.43 21.01
N LYS A 144 -2.75 0.48 20.02
CA LYS A 144 -1.33 0.10 20.19
C LYS A 144 -0.36 1.26 20.05
N MET A 145 -0.77 2.35 19.39
CA MET A 145 0.07 3.51 19.17
C MET A 145 0.42 4.16 20.51
N ARG A 146 1.67 4.61 20.64
CA ARG A 146 2.11 5.37 21.82
C ARG A 146 1.36 6.71 21.91
N PRO A 147 1.17 7.28 23.11
CA PRO A 147 0.69 8.65 23.26
C PRO A 147 1.53 9.62 22.44
N GLY A 148 0.88 10.50 21.68
CA GLY A 148 1.55 11.46 20.78
C GLY A 148 2.07 10.87 19.46
N GLY A 149 1.87 9.57 19.21
CA GLY A 149 2.29 8.92 17.98
C GLY A 149 1.53 9.43 16.75
N ILE A 150 2.25 9.71 15.66
CA ILE A 150 1.69 10.23 14.41
C ILE A 150 1.33 9.07 13.48
N LYS A 151 0.06 9.04 13.07
CA LYS A 151 -0.52 8.01 12.21
C LYS A 151 -0.80 8.62 10.84
N VAL A 152 -0.11 8.16 9.81
CA VAL A 152 -0.29 8.64 8.44
C VAL A 152 -0.73 7.48 7.55
N PHE A 153 -1.70 7.72 6.69
CA PHE A 153 -2.03 6.83 5.60
C PHE A 153 -1.72 7.53 4.28
N ARG A 154 -0.80 6.95 3.51
CA ARG A 154 -0.47 7.44 2.18
C ARG A 154 -1.46 6.87 1.17
N THR A 155 -2.06 7.74 0.36
CA THR A 155 -2.95 7.29 -0.71
C THR A 155 -2.21 6.41 -1.73
N GLN A 156 -3.00 5.70 -2.52
CA GLN A 156 -2.48 4.68 -3.42
C GLN A 156 -1.67 5.28 -4.57
N SER A 157 -0.51 4.67 -4.85
CA SER A 157 0.33 5.05 -6.00
C SER A 157 -0.35 4.61 -7.30
N PRO A 158 -0.46 5.48 -8.32
CA PRO A 158 -0.94 5.08 -9.63
C PRO A 158 0.07 4.20 -10.36
N ARG A 159 -0.46 3.46 -11.34
CA ARG A 159 0.29 2.79 -12.41
C ARG A 159 0.04 3.55 -13.73
N HIS A 160 0.91 3.40 -14.72
CA HIS A 160 0.78 4.10 -16.01
C HIS A 160 0.91 3.15 -17.21
N PHE A 161 0.12 2.07 -17.24
CA PHE A 161 0.16 1.16 -18.38
C PHE A 161 -0.68 1.70 -19.55
N GLU A 162 -0.11 1.55 -20.75
CA GLU A 162 -0.74 1.78 -22.04
C GLU A 162 -0.60 0.52 -22.91
N GLY A 163 -1.64 0.19 -23.69
CA GLY A 163 -1.63 -0.96 -24.59
C GLY A 163 -1.89 -2.32 -23.94
N GLY A 164 -2.28 -2.37 -22.67
CA GLY A 164 -2.59 -3.59 -21.91
C GLY A 164 -1.99 -3.54 -20.51
N ASP A 165 -2.21 -4.58 -19.71
CA ASP A 165 -1.53 -4.75 -18.41
C ASP A 165 -0.13 -5.37 -18.56
N TRP A 166 0.60 -5.47 -17.44
CA TRP A 166 1.98 -5.97 -17.39
C TRP A 166 2.16 -7.38 -17.98
N ASP A 167 1.13 -8.22 -17.95
CA ASP A 167 1.09 -9.59 -18.49
C ASP A 167 0.41 -9.68 -19.86
N GLN A 168 -0.04 -8.56 -20.42
CA GLN A 168 -0.76 -8.46 -21.69
C GLN A 168 -0.02 -7.62 -22.73
N GLY A 169 1.25 -7.26 -22.47
CA GLY A 169 2.07 -6.44 -23.37
C GLY A 169 1.98 -4.93 -23.11
N GLY A 170 1.42 -4.52 -21.97
CA GLY A 170 1.40 -3.14 -21.52
C GLY A 170 2.78 -2.53 -21.33
N SER A 171 2.88 -1.23 -21.58
CA SER A 171 4.12 -0.44 -21.42
C SER A 171 3.86 0.96 -20.88
N CYS A 172 4.92 1.69 -20.52
CA CYS A 172 4.87 3.08 -20.08
C CYS A 172 5.99 3.88 -20.76
N PRO A 173 5.87 4.18 -22.06
CA PRO A 173 6.96 4.78 -22.84
C PRO A 173 7.07 6.29 -22.68
N ARG A 174 6.21 6.91 -21.87
CA ARG A 174 6.15 8.37 -21.72
C ARG A 174 7.47 8.89 -21.14
N VAL A 175 7.97 9.98 -21.71
CA VAL A 175 9.20 10.67 -21.28
C VAL A 175 8.93 12.10 -20.80
N LYS A 176 7.66 12.50 -20.78
CA LYS A 176 7.18 13.79 -20.29
C LYS A 176 5.94 13.56 -19.41
N PRO A 177 5.68 14.45 -18.44
CA PRO A 177 4.44 14.41 -17.69
C PRO A 177 3.22 14.47 -18.63
N LEU A 178 2.13 13.83 -18.20
CA LEU A 178 0.87 13.85 -18.91
C LEU A 178 0.23 15.23 -18.87
N PHE A 179 -0.53 15.58 -19.90
CA PHE A 179 -1.42 16.73 -19.88
C PHE A 179 -2.67 16.43 -19.04
N PRO A 180 -3.37 17.46 -18.50
CA PRO A 180 -4.60 17.25 -17.72
C PRO A 180 -5.68 16.44 -18.44
N GLU A 181 -5.76 16.57 -19.77
CA GLU A 181 -6.68 15.78 -20.61
C GLU A 181 -6.34 14.29 -20.57
N GLU A 182 -5.07 13.94 -20.73
CA GLU A 182 -4.58 12.56 -20.68
C GLU A 182 -4.79 11.96 -19.28
N VAL A 183 -4.57 12.74 -18.22
CA VAL A 183 -4.87 12.31 -16.85
C VAL A 183 -6.35 11.98 -16.69
N ARG A 184 -7.26 12.81 -17.23
CA ARG A 184 -8.70 12.54 -17.18
C ARG A 184 -9.09 11.31 -17.98
N GLN A 185 -8.43 11.03 -19.10
CA GLN A 185 -8.72 9.86 -19.91
C GLN A 185 -8.21 8.57 -19.26
N LEU A 186 -6.99 8.58 -18.72
CA LEU A 186 -6.36 7.37 -18.19
C LEU A 186 -6.82 6.99 -16.77
N PHE A 187 -7.20 7.97 -15.95
CA PHE A 187 -7.46 7.75 -14.51
C PHE A 187 -8.90 8.01 -14.08
N SER A 188 -9.77 8.54 -14.95
CA SER A 188 -11.17 8.78 -14.56
C SER A 188 -11.96 7.48 -14.45
N LEU A 189 -12.61 7.30 -13.30
CA LEU A 189 -13.59 6.24 -13.08
C LEU A 189 -14.81 6.39 -14.00
N GLU A 190 -15.24 7.64 -14.25
CA GLU A 190 -16.40 7.95 -15.08
C GLU A 190 -16.15 7.65 -16.56
N ASN A 191 -14.89 7.79 -17.02
CA ASN A 191 -14.50 7.54 -18.40
C ASN A 191 -13.97 6.12 -18.64
N ASN A 192 -14.08 5.22 -17.65
CA ASN A 192 -13.49 3.88 -17.69
C ASN A 192 -12.00 3.90 -18.08
N GLY A 193 -11.23 4.79 -17.46
CA GLY A 193 -9.79 4.89 -17.69
C GLY A 193 -9.07 3.57 -17.41
N THR A 194 -7.95 3.35 -18.10
CA THR A 194 -7.20 2.09 -18.01
C THR A 194 -6.32 1.96 -16.76
N ASN A 195 -6.19 3.02 -15.95
CA ASN A 195 -5.32 3.07 -14.78
C ASN A 195 -6.07 3.56 -13.51
N VAL A 196 -7.35 3.23 -13.41
CA VAL A 196 -8.27 3.76 -12.38
C VAL A 196 -8.09 3.19 -10.97
N GLU A 197 -7.31 2.11 -10.82
CA GLU A 197 -7.23 1.31 -9.59
C GLU A 197 -6.84 2.13 -8.38
N ALA A 198 -5.92 3.09 -8.55
CA ALA A 198 -5.51 3.95 -7.44
C ALA A 198 -6.69 4.77 -6.92
N ARG A 199 -7.53 5.33 -7.80
CA ARG A 199 -8.74 6.07 -7.40
C ARG A 199 -9.77 5.14 -6.76
N SER A 200 -9.99 3.95 -7.32
CA SER A 200 -10.90 2.95 -6.73
C SER A 200 -10.51 2.61 -5.28
N ILE A 201 -9.22 2.31 -5.05
CA ILE A 201 -8.72 2.04 -3.69
C ILE A 201 -8.86 3.25 -2.78
N ASN A 202 -8.60 4.46 -3.28
CA ASN A 202 -8.68 5.66 -2.47
C ASN A 202 -10.10 6.00 -2.00
N ILE A 203 -11.15 5.61 -2.73
CA ILE A 203 -12.54 5.75 -2.26
C ILE A 203 -12.74 5.03 -0.93
N HIS A 204 -12.24 3.79 -0.81
CA HIS A 204 -12.30 3.00 0.42
C HIS A 204 -11.43 3.60 1.53
N LEU A 205 -10.23 4.09 1.18
CA LEU A 205 -9.37 4.79 2.13
C LEU A 205 -10.04 6.03 2.68
N GLU A 206 -10.50 6.95 1.83
CA GLU A 206 -11.15 8.20 2.24
C GLU A 206 -12.38 7.94 3.12
N LYS A 207 -13.19 6.93 2.77
CA LYS A 207 -14.31 6.48 3.58
C LYS A 207 -13.85 6.03 4.97
N ALA A 208 -12.83 5.18 5.06
CA ALA A 208 -12.30 4.68 6.33
C ALA A 208 -11.62 5.78 7.16
N MET A 209 -10.99 6.75 6.51
CA MET A 209 -10.30 7.86 7.18
C MET A 209 -11.26 8.88 7.79
N LYS A 210 -12.49 8.97 7.29
CA LYS A 210 -13.48 9.94 7.76
C LYS A 210 -13.79 9.72 9.26
N GLY A 211 -13.39 10.68 10.09
CA GLY A 211 -13.55 10.60 11.55
C GLY A 211 -12.52 9.72 12.25
N SER A 212 -11.52 9.21 11.53
CA SER A 212 -10.38 8.51 12.11
C SER A 212 -9.37 9.51 12.70
N SER A 213 -8.44 8.97 13.49
CA SER A 213 -7.30 9.70 14.04
C SER A 213 -6.10 9.78 13.07
N PHE A 214 -6.26 9.26 11.85
CA PHE A 214 -5.20 9.17 10.86
C PHE A 214 -5.17 10.40 9.97
N HIS A 215 -3.94 10.77 9.60
CA HIS A 215 -3.68 11.81 8.64
C HIS A 215 -3.53 11.24 7.23
N ILE A 216 -4.11 11.90 6.23
CA ILE A 216 -3.97 11.47 4.83
C ILE A 216 -2.80 12.21 4.18
N LEU A 217 -1.82 11.44 3.70
CA LEU A 217 -0.80 11.94 2.78
C LEU A 217 -1.26 11.66 1.34
N ASN A 218 -1.94 12.63 0.74
CA ASN A 218 -2.50 12.50 -0.61
C ASN A 218 -1.40 12.72 -1.67
N ILE A 219 -0.97 11.63 -2.29
CA ILE A 219 0.04 11.63 -3.36
C ILE A 219 -0.55 11.27 -4.72
N THR A 220 -1.81 10.81 -4.77
CA THR A 220 -2.34 10.11 -5.95
C THR A 220 -2.40 11.04 -7.14
N HIS A 221 -3.15 12.14 -7.02
CA HIS A 221 -3.46 12.98 -8.17
C HIS A 221 -2.22 13.60 -8.80
N MET A 222 -1.29 14.11 -7.99
CA MET A 222 -0.01 14.63 -8.52
C MET A 222 0.84 13.55 -9.20
N SER A 223 0.73 12.29 -8.75
CA SER A 223 1.49 11.18 -9.30
C SER A 223 0.90 10.68 -10.62
N GLU A 224 -0.39 10.90 -10.88
CA GLU A 224 -1.05 10.58 -12.16
C GLU A 224 -0.48 11.38 -13.32
N TYR A 225 0.11 12.55 -13.06
CA TYR A 225 0.78 13.32 -14.11
C TYR A 225 2.13 12.73 -14.50
N ARG A 226 2.72 11.86 -13.68
CA ARG A 226 4.14 11.54 -13.73
C ARG A 226 4.44 10.23 -14.46
N ALA A 227 3.76 9.98 -15.57
CA ALA A 227 4.02 8.83 -16.43
C ALA A 227 5.50 8.71 -16.85
N ASP A 228 6.24 9.83 -16.86
CA ASP A 228 7.67 9.94 -17.17
C ASP A 228 8.62 9.37 -16.11
N ALA A 229 8.14 9.09 -14.90
CA ALA A 229 9.00 8.77 -13.75
C ALA A 229 9.12 7.25 -13.46
N HIS A 230 8.56 6.40 -14.32
CA HIS A 230 8.66 4.95 -14.21
C HIS A 230 9.98 4.40 -14.78
N PRO A 231 10.53 3.29 -14.21
CA PRO A 231 11.69 2.62 -14.80
C PRO A 231 11.43 2.04 -16.19
N ALA A 232 10.18 1.67 -16.49
CA ALA A 232 9.84 0.95 -17.72
C ALA A 232 10.79 -0.25 -17.93
N LYS A 233 11.44 -0.34 -19.09
CA LYS A 233 12.43 -1.40 -19.42
C LYS A 233 13.67 -1.38 -18.53
N ALA A 234 14.04 -0.23 -17.96
CA ALA A 234 15.19 -0.12 -17.07
C ALA A 234 14.94 -0.75 -15.68
N GLY A 235 13.71 -1.20 -15.38
CA GLY A 235 13.37 -1.88 -14.14
C GLY A 235 13.98 -3.29 -13.99
N GLY A 236 14.68 -3.81 -15.01
CA GLY A 236 15.36 -5.10 -14.96
C GLY A 236 14.43 -6.32 -15.00
N LYS A 237 13.16 -6.11 -15.38
CA LYS A 237 12.15 -7.16 -15.57
C LYS A 237 12.04 -7.54 -17.04
N LYS A 238 11.40 -8.68 -17.31
CA LYS A 238 11.08 -9.13 -18.68
C LYS A 238 9.98 -8.29 -19.35
N HIS A 239 9.24 -7.51 -18.56
CA HIS A 239 8.17 -6.59 -18.97
C HIS A 239 8.48 -5.20 -18.39
N ASP A 240 7.83 -4.17 -18.94
CA ASP A 240 7.99 -2.79 -18.45
C ASP A 240 7.46 -2.65 -17.02
N ASP A 241 8.26 -2.02 -16.14
CA ASP A 241 7.84 -1.70 -14.79
C ASP A 241 7.16 -0.32 -14.74
N CYS A 242 5.82 -0.35 -14.81
CA CYS A 242 4.97 0.84 -14.78
C CYS A 242 4.24 1.02 -13.44
N MET A 243 4.78 0.43 -12.37
CA MET A 243 4.22 0.48 -11.02
C MET A 243 5.22 1.02 -9.99
N HIS A 244 6.51 0.72 -10.16
CA HIS A 244 7.58 1.30 -9.34
C HIS A 244 8.08 2.60 -9.95
N TRP A 245 8.88 3.35 -9.19
CA TRP A 245 9.35 4.67 -9.56
C TRP A 245 10.87 4.70 -9.59
N CYS A 246 11.44 5.44 -10.54
CA CYS A 246 12.87 5.74 -10.56
C CYS A 246 13.30 6.50 -9.29
N LEU A 247 14.57 6.31 -8.91
CA LEU A 247 15.24 7.06 -7.84
C LEU A 247 16.55 7.65 -8.39
N PRO A 248 16.84 8.94 -8.16
CA PRO A 248 15.95 9.96 -7.60
C PRO A 248 14.73 10.22 -8.51
N GLY A 249 13.66 10.77 -7.96
CA GLY A 249 12.42 10.99 -8.72
C GLY A 249 11.20 11.31 -7.89
N LEU A 250 10.01 10.94 -8.39
CA LEU A 250 8.72 11.29 -7.81
C LEU A 250 8.59 10.96 -6.31
N THR A 251 9.20 9.86 -5.85
CA THR A 251 9.06 9.49 -4.45
C THR A 251 9.88 10.36 -3.48
N ASP A 252 10.80 11.18 -4.00
CA ASP A 252 11.47 12.24 -3.24
C ASP A 252 10.45 13.34 -2.92
N THR A 253 9.65 13.75 -3.89
CA THR A 253 8.56 14.73 -3.68
C THR A 253 7.51 14.21 -2.68
N TRP A 254 7.22 12.91 -2.66
CA TRP A 254 6.34 12.34 -1.64
C TRP A 254 6.92 12.48 -0.22
N ASN A 255 8.25 12.36 -0.08
CA ASN A 255 8.93 12.58 1.19
C ASN A 255 8.94 14.06 1.56
N ASP A 256 9.11 14.97 0.61
CA ASP A 256 9.01 16.41 0.87
C ASP A 256 7.63 16.81 1.39
N LEU A 257 6.56 16.29 0.77
CA LEU A 257 5.19 16.48 1.24
C LEU A 257 4.99 15.92 2.64
N PHE A 258 5.50 14.71 2.91
CA PHE A 258 5.42 14.12 4.24
C PHE A 258 6.14 14.96 5.29
N VAL A 259 7.36 15.43 5.00
CA VAL A 259 8.13 16.27 5.93
C VAL A 259 7.41 17.60 6.17
N SER A 260 6.91 18.25 5.12
CA SER A 260 6.08 19.46 5.25
C SER A 260 4.87 19.21 6.14
N TYR A 261 4.21 18.05 5.98
CA TYR A 261 3.06 17.67 6.77
C TYR A 261 3.40 17.50 8.25
N LEU A 262 4.54 16.88 8.57
CA LEU A 262 5.02 16.75 9.94
C LEU A 262 5.27 18.11 10.61
N TYR A 263 5.78 19.09 9.87
CA TYR A 263 5.94 20.46 10.39
C TYR A 263 4.60 21.09 10.77
N THR A 264 3.57 20.90 9.95
CA THR A 264 2.22 21.43 10.22
C THR A 264 1.59 20.79 11.46
N ILE A 265 1.71 19.47 11.64
CA ILE A 265 1.18 18.80 12.84
C ILE A 265 1.84 19.35 14.11
N LYS A 266 3.17 19.53 14.09
CA LYS A 266 3.91 20.05 15.24
C LYS A 266 3.55 21.49 15.59
N SER A 267 3.13 22.31 14.63
CA SER A 267 2.73 23.70 14.91
C SER A 267 1.35 23.84 15.55
N HIS A 268 0.54 22.78 15.58
CA HIS A 268 -0.81 22.77 16.14
C HIS A 268 -0.93 22.09 17.52
N HIS A 269 0.21 21.68 18.09
CA HIS A 269 0.36 21.16 19.46
C HIS A 269 1.28 22.06 20.27
#